data_AF-A0A917DEW3-F1
#
_entry.id   AF-A0A917DEW3-F1
#
_cell.length_a   1.000
_cell.length_b   1.000
_cell.length_c   1.000
_cell.angle_alpha   90.00
_cell.angle_beta   90.00
_cell.angle_gamma   90.00
#
_symmetry.space_group_name_H-M   'P 1'
#
loop_
_entity.id
_entity.type
_entity.pdbx_description
1 polymer ?
#
loop_
_entity_poly.entity_id
_entity_poly.type
_entity_poly.pdbx_seq_one_letter_code
_entity_poly.pdbx_strand_id
1 'polypeptide(L)' 'MRHALANSQQEKIALQNVLARAADQIDQLVESDCHEIEKDKAARTARRLRRFSEV' A
#
# COMPACT_ATOMS: atom_id res chain seq x y z
N MET A 1 7.87 5.05 29.01
CA MET A 1 8.61 5.03 27.73
C MET A 1 8.42 3.74 26.93
N ARG A 2 8.50 2.54 27.54
CA ARG A 2 8.24 1.25 26.84
C ARG A 2 6.89 1.20 26.11
N HIS A 3 5.81 1.69 26.72
CA HIS A 3 4.49 1.75 26.08
C HIS A 3 4.43 2.71 24.88
N ALA A 4 5.13 3.83 24.91
CA ALA A 4 5.16 4.77 23.79
C ALA A 4 5.86 4.17 22.56
N LEU A 5 6.95 3.43 22.78
CA LEU A 5 7.64 2.71 21.71
C LEU A 5 6.75 1.61 21.13
N ALA A 6 6.11 0.81 21.98
CA ALA A 6 5.19 -0.25 21.54
C ALA A 6 3.99 0.31 20.74
N ASN A 7 3.40 1.41 21.20
CA ASN A 7 2.30 2.08 20.51
C ASN A 7 2.75 2.59 19.13
N SER A 8 3.92 3.24 19.04
CA SER A 8 4.46 3.74 17.78
C SER A 8 4.79 2.60 16.80
N GLN A 9 5.26 1.46 17.29
CA GLN A 9 5.48 0.27 16.46
C GLN A 9 4.16 -0.31 15.93
N GLN A 10 3.12 -0.37 16.76
CA GLN A 10 1.80 -0.83 16.33
C GLN A 10 1.17 0.12 15.30
N GLU A 11 1.30 1.43 15.50
CA GLU A 11 0.84 2.44 14.56
C GLU A 11 1.57 2.32 13.21
N LYS A 12 2.89 2.11 13.23
CA LYS A 12 3.67 1.83 12.03
C LYS A 12 3.13 0.60 11.28
N ILE A 13 2.91 -0.51 11.97
CA ILE A 13 2.38 -1.75 11.38
C ILE A 13 0.97 -1.51 10.78
N ALA A 14 0.12 -0.77 11.49
CA ALA A 14 -1.21 -0.43 11.01
C ALA A 14 -1.14 0.38 9.70
N LEU A 15 -0.28 1.40 9.65
CA LEU A 15 -0.08 2.20 8.44
C LEU A 15 0.48 1.37 7.28
N GLN A 16 1.43 0.47 7.55
CA GLN A 16 1.96 -0.45 6.54
C GLN A 16 0.86 -1.35 5.96
N ASN A 17 -0.01 -1.89 6.81
CA ASN A 17 -1.14 -2.71 6.36
C ASN A 17 -2.15 -1.92 5.51
N VAL A 18 -2.39 -0.64 5.83
CA VAL A 18 -3.24 0.24 5.01
C VAL A 18 -2.63 0.43 3.61
N LEU A 19 -1.32 0.68 3.54
CA LEU A 19 -0.62 0.86 2.26
C LEU A 19 -0.65 -0.42 1.41
N ALA A 20 -0.47 -1.60 2.02
CA ALA A 20 -0.56 -2.88 1.33
C ALA A 20 -1.96 -3.09 0.73
N ARG A 21 -3.03 -2.90 1.53
CA ARG A 21 -4.41 -3.03 1.04
C ARG A 21 -4.74 -2.04 -0.07
N ALA A 22 -4.26 -0.81 0.03
CA ALA A 22 -4.46 0.20 -1.01
C ALA A 22 -3.78 -0.20 -2.33
N ALA A 23 -2.59 -0.82 -2.26
CA ALA A 23 -1.92 -1.36 -3.44
C ALA A 23 -2.76 -2.48 -4.11
N ASP A 24 -3.30 -3.40 -3.31
CA ASP A 24 -4.11 -4.50 -3.83
C ASP A 24 -5.44 -4.04 -4.43
N GLN A 25 -6.07 -3.02 -3.84
CA GLN A 25 -7.27 -2.39 -4.41
C GLN A 25 -6.99 -1.71 -5.75
N ILE A 26 -5.83 -1.06 -5.89
CA ILE A 26 -5.42 -0.46 -7.16
C ILE A 26 -5.25 -1.56 -8.23
N ASP A 27 -4.58 -2.67 -7.91
CA ASP A 27 -4.41 -3.77 -8.85
C ASP A 27 -5.77 -4.37 -9.26
N GLN A 28 -6.70 -4.55 -8.32
CA GLN A 28 -8.05 -5.05 -8.61
C GLN A 28 -8.87 -4.12 -9.54
N LEU A 29 -8.76 -2.80 -9.33
CA LEU A 29 -9.45 -1.81 -10.18
C LEU A 29 -8.86 -1.73 -11.60
N VAL A 30 -7.58 -2.05 -11.75
CA VAL A 30 -6.88 -2.03 -13.05
C VAL A 30 -7.30 -3.21 -13.91
N GLU A 31 -7.60 -4.35 -13.29
CA GLU A 31 -8.11 -5.54 -13.97
C GLU A 31 -9.56 -5.35 -14.47
N SER A 32 -10.31 -4.38 -13.91
CA SER A 32 -11.73 -4.15 -14.22
C SER A 32 -12.00 -3.17 -15.37
N ASP A 33 -11.26 -3.25 -16.48
CA ASP A 33 -11.48 -2.44 -17.71
C ASP A 33 -10.83 -1.04 -17.74
N CYS A 34 -9.52 -0.95 -17.50
CA CYS A 34 -8.72 0.27 -17.69
C CYS A 34 -8.00 0.33 -19.05
N HIS A 35 -7.78 1.53 -19.60
CA HIS A 35 -6.86 1.74 -20.73
C HIS A 35 -5.42 1.40 -20.32
N GLU A 36 -4.63 0.81 -21.24
CA GLU A 36 -3.25 0.35 -20.97
C GLU A 36 -2.35 1.41 -20.33
N ILE A 37 -2.46 2.68 -20.73
CA ILE A 37 -1.71 3.80 -20.13
C ILE A 37 -2.04 4.00 -18.65
N GLU A 38 -3.31 3.83 -18.28
CA GLU A 38 -3.77 3.95 -16.90
C GLU A 38 -3.40 2.71 -16.07
N LYS A 39 -3.42 1.51 -16.68
CA LYS A 39 -2.88 0.30 -16.05
C LYS A 39 -1.43 0.48 -15.63
N ASP A 40 -0.64 1.08 -16.51
CA ASP A 40 0.78 1.32 -16.31
C ASP A 40 1.07 2.30 -15.15
N LYS A 41 0.29 3.39 -15.06
CA LYS A 41 0.37 4.35 -13.95
C LYS A 41 -0.06 3.73 -12.62
N ALA A 42 -1.12 2.94 -12.65
CA ALA A 42 -1.66 2.27 -11.48
C ALA A 42 -0.70 1.19 -10.97
N ALA A 43 -0.11 0.37 -11.85
CA ALA A 43 0.92 -0.61 -11.48
C ALA A 43 2.16 0.05 -10.84
N ARG A 44 2.61 1.19 -11.37
CA ARG A 44 3.69 1.98 -10.74
C ARG A 44 3.30 2.48 -9.34
N THR A 45 2.04 2.87 -9.16
CA THR A 45 1.53 3.38 -7.87
C THR A 45 1.40 2.25 -6.85
N ALA A 46 0.78 1.13 -7.21
CA ALA A 46 0.68 -0.06 -6.37
C ALA A 46 2.07 -0.57 -5.94
N ARG A 47 3.02 -0.64 -6.88
CA ARG A 47 4.41 -1.01 -6.58
C ARG A 47 5.07 -0.06 -5.58
N ARG A 48 4.85 1.25 -5.72
CA ARG A 48 5.38 2.24 -4.78
C ARG A 48 4.79 2.08 -3.38
N LEU A 49 3.48 1.81 -3.27
CA LEU A 49 2.82 1.57 -1.99
C LEU A 49 3.34 0.31 -1.31
N ARG A 50 3.54 -0.79 -2.06
CA ARG A 50 4.14 -2.03 -1.54
C ARG A 50 5.54 -1.81 -0.96
N ARG A 51 6.37 -1.02 -1.65
CA ARG A 51 7.71 -0.66 -1.17
C ARG A 51 7.67 0.09 0.17
N PHE A 52 6.63 0.87 0.44
CA PHE A 52 6.47 1.57 1.71
C PHE A 52 5.78 0.72 2.80
N SER A 53 5.06 -0.33 2.41
CA SER A 53 4.50 -1.30 3.35
C SER A 53 5.51 -2.36 3.82
N GLU A 54 6.49 -2.70 2.99
CA GLU A 54 7.55 -3.68 3.32
C GLU A 54 8.69 -3.01 4.10
N VAL A 55 9.03 -3.54 5.29
CA VAL A 55 10.26 -3.26 6.06
C VAL A 55 10.86 -4.58 6.49
#